data_AF-A0A6H0IUZ8-F1
#
_entry.id   AF-A0A6H0IUZ8-F1
#
_cell.length_a   1.000
_cell.length_b   1.000
_cell.length_c   1.000
_cell.angle_alpha   90.00
_cell.angle_beta   90.00
_cell.angle_gamma   90.00
#
_symmetry.space_group_name_H-M   'P 1'
#
loop_
_entity.id
_entity.type
_entity.pdbx_description
1 polymer ?
#
loop_
_entity_poly.entity_id
_entity_poly.type
_entity_poly.pdbx_seq_one_letter_code
_entity_poly.pdbx_strand_id
1 'polypeptide(L)'
;MERNALVYRRGRLQLPRDIVGWTPDEVGRWLSLLPPADRVQAFRALPFAQGVAGFLAMEPQDRAGLLSRLNRNNRNRLMGLAGTDVLAATLLQLRPEARTLLLEDVPPSRRAAVDQRMDTLASQGQADAVTTPPRSSWRTALARLAGGARRRKPAA
;
A
#
# COMPACT_ATOMS: atom_id res chain seq x y z
N MET A 1 -13.23 23.61 -1.71
CA MET A 1 -13.31 22.78 -0.50
C MET A 1 -12.22 21.73 -0.63
N GLU A 2 -11.22 21.74 0.25
CA GLU A 2 -10.15 20.73 0.21
C GLU A 2 -10.77 19.36 0.50
N ARG A 3 -10.59 18.40 -0.41
CA ARG A 3 -11.12 17.04 -0.26
C ARG A 3 -10.39 16.23 0.83
N ASN A 4 -9.39 16.82 1.48
CA ASN A 4 -8.45 16.14 2.37
C ASN A 4 -8.80 16.29 3.85
N ALA A 5 -9.93 16.92 4.18
CA ALA A 5 -10.37 17.11 5.56
C ALA A 5 -11.80 16.59 5.74
N LEU A 6 -12.05 15.96 6.88
CA LEU A 6 -13.40 15.58 7.27
C LEU A 6 -14.17 16.80 7.75
N VAL A 7 -15.37 16.96 7.22
CA VAL A 7 -16.28 18.03 7.63
C VAL A 7 -17.25 17.47 8.66
N TYR A 8 -17.29 18.08 9.84
CA TYR A 8 -18.27 17.73 10.87
C TYR A 8 -19.35 18.79 10.91
N ARG A 9 -20.62 18.38 10.84
CA ARG A 9 -21.75 19.29 11.01
C ARG A 9 -22.65 18.74 12.11
N ARG A 10 -22.84 19.52 13.18
CA ARG A 10 -23.62 19.13 14.36
C ARG A 10 -23.13 17.80 14.97
N GLY A 11 -21.81 17.63 15.07
CA GLY A 11 -21.18 16.42 15.63
C GLY A 11 -21.27 15.17 14.75
N ARG A 12 -21.85 15.25 13.55
CA ARG A 12 -21.89 14.14 12.59
C ARG A 12 -20.88 14.36 11.48
N LEU A 13 -20.17 13.30 11.12
CA LEU A 13 -19.29 13.29 9.96
C LEU A 13 -20.12 13.47 8.68
N GLN A 14 -19.76 14.46 7.87
CA GLN A 14 -20.31 14.67 6.54
C GLN A 14 -19.35 14.12 5.51
N LEU A 15 -19.79 13.08 4.81
CA LEU A 15 -19.11 12.60 3.62
C LEU A 15 -19.31 13.59 2.45
N PRO A 16 -18.39 13.61 1.47
CA PRO A 16 -18.61 14.32 0.20
C PRO A 16 -19.96 13.95 -0.40
N ARG A 17 -20.74 14.94 -0.85
CA ARG A 17 -22.11 14.72 -1.36
C ARG A 17 -22.15 13.84 -2.60
N ASP A 18 -21.10 13.93 -3.41
CA ASP A 18 -20.89 13.19 -4.65
C ASP A 18 -20.27 11.82 -4.43
N ILE A 19 -19.96 11.42 -3.19
CA ILE A 19 -19.25 10.17 -2.91
C ILE A 19 -19.96 8.94 -3.47
N VAL A 20 -21.28 8.95 -3.55
CA VAL A 20 -22.08 7.82 -4.09
C VAL A 20 -21.75 7.54 -5.56
N GLY A 21 -21.31 8.56 -6.32
CA GLY A 21 -20.92 8.42 -7.72
C GLY A 21 -19.42 8.10 -7.93
N TRP A 22 -18.64 8.03 -6.86
CA TRP A 22 -17.20 7.80 -6.96
C TRP A 22 -16.88 6.34 -7.26
N THR A 23 -15.89 6.15 -8.13
CA THR A 23 -15.28 4.85 -8.40
C THR A 23 -14.51 4.33 -7.18
N PRO A 24 -14.24 3.01 -7.09
CA PRO A 24 -13.41 2.45 -6.03
C PRO A 24 -12.05 3.15 -5.89
N ASP A 25 -11.39 3.49 -7.00
CA ASP A 25 -10.09 4.17 -6.99
C ASP A 25 -10.17 5.59 -6.43
N GLU A 26 -11.24 6.32 -6.74
CA GLU A 26 -11.47 7.65 -6.19
C GLU A 26 -11.72 7.60 -4.67
N VAL A 27 -12.53 6.64 -4.22
CA VAL A 27 -12.77 6.41 -2.78
C VAL A 27 -11.47 6.00 -2.09
N GLY A 28 -10.70 5.08 -2.68
CA GLY A 28 -9.43 4.62 -2.13
C GLY A 28 -8.41 5.76 -2.00
N ARG A 29 -8.24 6.53 -3.08
CA ARG A 29 -7.35 7.71 -3.09
C ARG A 29 -7.78 8.74 -2.04
N TRP A 30 -9.08 9.02 -1.94
CA TRP A 30 -9.58 9.94 -0.93
C TRP A 30 -9.30 9.47 0.49
N LEU A 31 -9.57 8.18 0.80
CA LEU A 31 -9.23 7.60 2.10
C LEU A 31 -7.73 7.69 2.40
N SER A 32 -6.87 7.48 1.40
CA SER A 32 -5.41 7.62 1.53
C SER A 32 -4.96 9.06 1.85
N LEU A 33 -5.65 10.07 1.33
CA LEU A 33 -5.34 11.49 1.60
C LEU A 33 -5.70 11.94 3.02
N LEU A 34 -6.59 11.21 3.71
CA LEU A 34 -7.00 11.56 5.06
C LEU A 34 -5.94 11.20 6.10
N PRO A 35 -5.83 11.99 7.19
CA PRO A 35 -5.06 11.60 8.36
C PRO A 35 -5.48 10.21 8.89
N PRO A 36 -4.58 9.43 9.50
CA PRO A 36 -4.89 8.06 9.92
C PRO A 36 -6.08 7.92 10.92
N ALA A 37 -6.36 8.94 11.73
CA ALA A 37 -7.52 8.92 12.64
C ALA A 37 -8.82 9.16 11.88
N ASP A 38 -8.81 10.11 10.96
CA ASP A 38 -9.93 10.50 10.11
C ASP A 38 -10.29 9.41 9.12
N ARG A 39 -9.29 8.76 8.51
CA ARG A 39 -9.47 7.64 7.60
C ARG A 39 -10.35 6.53 8.18
N VAL A 40 -10.19 6.21 9.46
CA VAL A 40 -11.01 5.20 10.15
C VAL A 40 -12.46 5.66 10.29
N GLN A 41 -12.67 6.93 10.63
CA GLN A 41 -14.02 7.48 10.77
C GLN A 41 -14.73 7.58 9.43
N ALA A 42 -14.02 8.04 8.39
CA ALA A 42 -14.50 8.08 7.02
C ALA A 42 -14.90 6.69 6.52
N PHE A 43 -14.01 5.71 6.67
CA PHE A 43 -14.29 4.32 6.29
C PHE A 43 -15.55 3.77 6.97
N ARG A 44 -15.75 4.06 8.26
CA ARG A 44 -16.92 3.60 9.01
C ARG A 44 -18.23 4.31 8.61
N ALA A 45 -18.15 5.52 8.10
CA ALA A 45 -19.31 6.28 7.64
C ALA A 45 -19.76 5.90 6.22
N LEU A 46 -18.86 5.31 5.42
CA LEU A 46 -19.19 4.83 4.08
C LEU A 46 -20.21 3.68 4.12
N PRO A 47 -21.08 3.57 3.10
CA PRO A 47 -21.78 2.31 2.83
C PRO A 47 -20.77 1.17 2.74
N PHE A 48 -21.04 0.05 3.41
CA PHE A 48 -20.05 -1.01 3.60
C PHE A 48 -19.42 -1.50 2.29
N ALA A 49 -20.24 -1.76 1.26
CA ALA A 49 -19.74 -2.21 -0.05
C ALA A 49 -18.78 -1.20 -0.70
N GLN A 50 -19.10 0.09 -0.61
CA GLN A 50 -18.25 1.16 -1.13
C GLN A 50 -16.97 1.31 -0.31
N GLY A 51 -17.05 1.21 1.02
CA GLY A 51 -15.89 1.18 1.90
C GLY A 51 -14.95 0.03 1.57
N VAL A 52 -15.47 -1.19 1.38
CA VAL A 52 -14.68 -2.36 0.99
C VAL A 52 -14.03 -2.15 -0.37
N ALA A 53 -14.77 -1.68 -1.38
CA ALA A 53 -14.22 -1.44 -2.71
C ALA A 53 -13.10 -0.39 -2.69
N GLY A 54 -13.33 0.73 -1.97
CA GLY A 54 -12.31 1.75 -1.75
C GLY A 54 -11.10 1.22 -0.99
N PHE A 55 -11.30 0.41 0.06
CA PHE A 55 -10.21 -0.25 0.77
C PHE A 55 -9.37 -1.12 -0.15
N LEU A 56 -9.98 -1.93 -1.03
CA LEU A 56 -9.26 -2.80 -1.95
C LEU A 56 -8.46 -2.00 -2.99
N ALA A 57 -8.94 -0.81 -3.38
CA ALA A 57 -8.27 0.10 -4.31
C ALA A 57 -7.15 0.95 -3.67
N MET A 58 -7.03 0.96 -2.34
CA MET A 58 -5.93 1.66 -1.66
C MET A 58 -4.60 0.95 -1.87
N GLU A 59 -3.52 1.73 -1.83
CA GLU A 59 -2.15 1.23 -1.79
C GLU A 59 -1.91 0.33 -0.57
N PRO A 60 -1.05 -0.71 -0.66
CA PRO A 60 -0.84 -1.68 0.42
C PRO A 60 -0.49 -1.04 1.77
N GLN A 61 0.30 0.04 1.76
CA GLN A 61 0.75 0.75 2.97
C GLN A 61 -0.42 1.44 3.68
N ASP A 62 -1.31 2.06 2.90
CA ASP A 62 -2.48 2.73 3.43
C ASP A 62 -3.53 1.76 3.92
N ARG A 63 -3.71 0.62 3.21
CA ARG A 63 -4.55 -0.49 3.67
C ARG A 63 -4.07 -1.01 5.01
N ALA A 64 -2.76 -1.21 5.17
CA ALA A 64 -2.16 -1.70 6.40
C ALA A 64 -2.42 -0.74 7.56
N GLY A 65 -2.18 0.57 7.35
CA GLY A 65 -2.44 1.60 8.34
C GLY A 65 -3.91 1.68 8.77
N LEU A 66 -4.85 1.51 7.83
CA LEU A 66 -6.29 1.46 8.13
C LEU A 66 -6.65 0.18 8.90
N LEU A 67 -6.17 -0.97 8.43
CA LEU A 67 -6.48 -2.29 9.00
C LEU A 67 -6.04 -2.37 10.47
N SER A 68 -4.85 -1.87 10.83
CA SER A 68 -4.36 -1.87 12.21
C SER A 68 -5.21 -1.07 13.20
N ARG A 69 -6.04 -0.13 12.70
CA ARG A 69 -6.88 0.74 13.54
C ARG A 69 -8.36 0.34 13.56
N LEU A 70 -8.76 -0.57 12.69
CA LEU A 70 -10.10 -1.12 12.69
C LEU A 70 -10.29 -2.07 13.86
N ASN A 71 -11.53 -2.17 14.37
CA ASN A 71 -11.88 -3.17 15.36
C ASN A 71 -11.90 -4.57 14.71
N ARG A 72 -11.83 -5.61 15.54
CA ARG A 72 -11.76 -7.01 15.09
C ARG A 72 -12.87 -7.39 14.11
N ASN A 73 -14.11 -6.99 14.38
CA ASN A 73 -15.24 -7.31 13.51
C ASN A 73 -15.08 -6.75 12.10
N ASN A 74 -14.65 -5.49 11.96
CA ASN A 74 -14.41 -4.89 10.65
C ASN A 74 -13.19 -5.49 9.96
N ARG A 75 -12.13 -5.82 10.70
CA ARG A 75 -10.95 -6.50 10.14
C ARG A 75 -11.30 -7.87 9.58
N ASN A 76 -11.99 -8.70 10.35
CA ASN A 76 -12.40 -10.05 9.92
C ASN A 76 -13.25 -10.01 8.66
N ARG A 77 -14.18 -9.04 8.57
CA ARG A 77 -14.99 -8.84 7.36
C ARG A 77 -14.13 -8.47 6.15
N LEU A 78 -13.20 -7.52 6.31
CA LEU A 78 -12.28 -7.13 5.23
C LEU A 78 -11.36 -8.28 4.82
N MET A 79 -10.83 -9.03 5.77
CA MET A 79 -9.98 -10.20 5.51
C MET A 79 -10.74 -11.34 4.84
N GLY A 80 -12.02 -11.53 5.17
CA GLY A 80 -12.87 -12.49 4.49
C GLY A 80 -13.10 -12.15 3.01
N LEU A 81 -13.20 -10.86 2.68
CA LEU A 81 -13.51 -10.38 1.33
C LEU A 81 -12.27 -10.12 0.46
N ALA A 82 -11.13 -9.77 1.06
CA ALA A 82 -9.91 -9.48 0.32
C ALA A 82 -9.28 -10.75 -0.25
N GLY A 83 -8.78 -10.69 -1.48
CA GLY A 83 -8.01 -11.76 -2.12
C GLY A 83 -6.69 -12.03 -1.41
N THR A 84 -6.13 -13.22 -1.61
CA THR A 84 -4.90 -13.66 -0.93
C THR A 84 -3.71 -12.76 -1.25
N ASP A 85 -3.56 -12.32 -2.51
CA ASP A 85 -2.52 -11.37 -2.92
C ASP A 85 -2.63 -10.03 -2.20
N VAL A 86 -3.86 -9.49 -2.13
CA VAL A 86 -4.14 -8.20 -1.49
C VAL A 86 -3.81 -8.27 -0.01
N LEU A 87 -4.19 -9.36 0.67
CA LEU A 87 -3.87 -9.58 2.08
C LEU A 87 -2.38 -9.71 2.30
N ALA A 88 -1.69 -10.55 1.52
CA ALA A 88 -0.26 -10.76 1.65
C ALA A 88 0.51 -9.44 1.46
N ALA A 89 0.22 -8.69 0.40
CA ALA A 89 0.83 -7.39 0.13
C ALA A 89 0.57 -6.38 1.25
N THR A 90 -0.63 -6.37 1.82
CA THR A 90 -1.01 -5.46 2.92
C THR A 90 -0.31 -5.84 4.23
N LEU A 91 -0.31 -7.12 4.60
CA LEU A 91 0.32 -7.61 5.83
C LEU A 91 1.84 -7.44 5.81
N LEU A 92 2.47 -7.49 4.63
CA LEU A 92 3.89 -7.20 4.46
C LEU A 92 4.29 -5.77 4.80
N GLN A 93 3.37 -4.80 4.72
CA GLN A 93 3.64 -3.40 5.09
C GLN A 93 3.58 -3.16 6.61
N LEU A 94 3.11 -4.14 7.38
CA LEU A 94 3.04 -4.05 8.83
C LEU A 94 4.35 -4.47 9.48
N ARG A 95 4.59 -3.91 10.68
CA ARG A 95 5.62 -4.42 11.59
C ARG A 95 5.35 -5.89 11.94
N PRO A 96 6.39 -6.70 12.19
CA PRO A 96 6.24 -8.12 12.47
C PRO A 96 5.23 -8.44 13.58
N GLU A 97 5.20 -7.65 14.65
CA GLU A 97 4.32 -7.88 15.80
C GLU A 97 2.85 -7.65 15.44
N ALA A 98 2.57 -6.55 14.72
CA ALA A 98 1.22 -6.23 14.26
C ALA A 98 0.73 -7.20 13.18
N ARG A 99 1.66 -7.69 12.34
CA ARG A 99 1.37 -8.70 11.31
C ARG A 99 0.94 -10.01 11.93
N THR A 100 1.67 -10.53 12.92
CA THR A 100 1.32 -11.78 13.60
C THR A 100 -0.07 -11.70 14.22
N LEU A 101 -0.37 -10.59 14.91
CA LEU A 101 -1.70 -10.37 15.48
C LEU A 101 -2.81 -10.32 14.41
N LEU A 102 -2.54 -9.71 13.26
CA LEU A 102 -3.53 -9.63 12.18
C LEU A 102 -3.65 -10.92 11.37
N LEU A 103 -2.64 -11.79 11.35
CA LEU A 103 -2.74 -13.14 10.78
C LEU A 103 -3.73 -14.02 11.56
N GLU A 104 -3.92 -13.76 12.86
CA GLU A 104 -4.93 -14.47 13.67
C GLU A 104 -6.37 -14.18 13.20
N ASP A 105 -6.61 -12.99 12.66
CA ASP A 105 -7.90 -12.55 12.12
C ASP A 105 -8.16 -13.07 10.69
N VAL A 106 -7.14 -13.60 10.00
CA VAL A 106 -7.29 -14.25 8.69
C VAL A 106 -8.02 -15.59 8.87
N PRO A 107 -9.02 -15.91 8.01
CA PRO A 107 -9.71 -17.20 8.06
C PRO A 107 -8.73 -18.38 8.05
N PRO A 108 -8.87 -19.38 8.96
CA PRO A 108 -7.91 -20.48 9.08
C PRO A 108 -7.67 -21.23 7.75
N SER A 109 -8.71 -21.41 6.95
CA SER A 109 -8.65 -22.06 5.62
C SER A 109 -7.77 -21.33 4.60
N ARG A 110 -7.44 -20.05 4.84
CA ARG A 110 -6.67 -19.21 3.93
C ARG A 110 -5.30 -18.81 4.48
N ARG A 111 -5.03 -19.04 5.77
CA ARG A 111 -3.82 -18.56 6.45
C ARG A 111 -2.54 -19.07 5.76
N ALA A 112 -2.45 -20.39 5.52
CA ALA A 112 -1.29 -20.98 4.84
C ALA A 112 -1.03 -20.39 3.44
N ALA A 113 -2.09 -20.11 2.68
CA ALA A 113 -1.96 -19.50 1.35
C ALA A 113 -1.50 -18.04 1.43
N VAL A 114 -1.95 -17.28 2.44
CA VAL A 114 -1.50 -15.91 2.70
C VAL A 114 -0.03 -15.92 3.11
N ASP A 115 0.38 -16.79 4.03
CA ASP A 115 1.76 -16.91 4.50
C ASP A 115 2.72 -17.25 3.34
N GLN A 116 2.41 -18.30 2.58
CA GLN A 116 3.20 -18.69 1.40
C GLN A 116 3.32 -17.54 0.39
N ARG A 117 2.24 -16.76 0.21
CA ARG A 117 2.26 -15.63 -0.71
C ARG A 117 3.10 -14.48 -0.18
N MET A 118 3.08 -14.22 1.13
CA MET A 118 3.94 -13.23 1.78
C MET A 118 5.41 -13.58 1.62
N ASP A 119 5.80 -14.84 1.82
CA ASP A 119 7.18 -15.31 1.62
C ASP A 119 7.62 -15.12 0.16
N THR A 120 6.77 -15.50 -0.79
CA THR A 120 7.03 -15.32 -2.22
C THR A 120 7.28 -13.85 -2.57
N LEU A 121 6.43 -12.94 -2.07
CA LEU A 121 6.57 -11.50 -2.32
C LEU A 121 7.82 -10.92 -1.64
N ALA A 122 8.17 -11.40 -0.44
CA ALA A 122 9.38 -10.96 0.27
C ALA A 122 10.66 -11.37 -0.48
N SER A 123 10.71 -12.60 -1.01
CA SER A 123 11.82 -13.07 -1.83
C SER A 123 11.93 -12.34 -3.16
N GLN A 124 10.80 -11.99 -3.80
CA GLN A 124 10.78 -11.19 -5.04
C GLN A 124 11.31 -9.77 -4.81
N GLY A 125 10.91 -9.10 -3.73
CA GLY A 125 11.42 -7.77 -3.39
C GLY A 125 12.93 -7.73 -3.11
N GLN A 126 13.49 -8.83 -2.57
CA GLN A 126 14.94 -8.97 -2.40
C GLN A 126 15.67 -9.22 -3.73
N ALA A 127 15.09 -10.00 -4.64
CA ALA A 127 15.66 -10.22 -5.97
C ALA A 127 15.73 -8.90 -6.78
N ASP A 128 14.69 -8.07 -6.75
CA ASP A 128 14.69 -6.78 -7.43
C ASP A 128 15.67 -5.78 -6.79
N ALA A 129 15.83 -5.81 -5.46
CA ALA A 129 16.81 -4.99 -4.74
C ALA A 129 18.26 -5.39 -5.02
N VAL A 130 18.54 -6.69 -5.25
CA VAL A 130 19.87 -7.22 -5.58
C VAL A 130 20.21 -7.01 -7.06
N THR A 131 19.21 -6.97 -7.94
CA THR A 131 19.41 -6.84 -9.40
C THR A 131 19.39 -5.38 -9.88
N THR A 132 18.97 -4.42 -9.04
CA THR A 132 18.98 -2.99 -9.38
C THR A 132 20.34 -2.38 -9.02
N PRO A 133 21.24 -2.08 -9.99
CA PRO A 133 22.42 -1.28 -9.68
C PRO A 133 21.96 0.09 -9.15
N PRO A 134 22.65 0.68 -8.15
CA PRO A 134 22.27 1.98 -7.61
C PRO A 134 22.17 2.99 -8.75
N ARG A 135 21.10 3.78 -8.74
CA ARG A 135 20.85 4.91 -9.65
C ARG A 135 21.95 5.97 -9.51
N SER A 136 23.12 5.69 -10.04
CA SER A 136 24.26 6.60 -10.20
C SER A 136 25.20 6.16 -11.35
N SER A 137 24.75 5.27 -12.24
CA SER A 137 25.57 4.75 -13.35
C SER A 137 25.74 5.70 -14.53
N TRP A 138 24.95 6.78 -14.65
CA TRP A 138 25.12 7.73 -15.77
C TRP A 138 26.42 8.56 -15.64
N ARG A 139 26.86 8.88 -14.42
CA ARG A 139 28.13 9.60 -14.19
C ARG A 139 29.35 8.72 -14.46
N THR A 140 29.28 7.42 -14.14
CA THR A 140 30.35 6.46 -14.43
C THR A 140 30.40 6.07 -15.90
N ALA A 141 29.24 6.02 -16.58
CA ALA A 141 29.18 5.83 -18.03
C ALA A 141 29.77 7.03 -18.79
N LEU A 142 29.51 8.26 -18.34
CA LEU A 142 30.15 9.47 -18.90
C LEU A 142 31.66 9.53 -18.64
N ALA A 143 32.13 9.11 -17.47
CA ALA A 143 33.57 9.08 -17.17
C ALA A 143 34.35 8.11 -18.06
N ARG A 144 33.74 6.98 -18.45
CA ARG A 144 34.35 6.02 -19.40
C ARG A 144 34.38 6.53 -20.84
N LEU A 145 33.40 7.34 -21.25
CA LEU A 145 33.41 7.98 -22.57
C LEU A 145 34.39 9.16 -22.65
N ALA A 146 34.63 9.87 -21.54
CA ALA A 146 35.55 11.00 -21.49
C ALA A 146 37.04 10.62 -21.32
N GLY A 147 37.35 9.43 -20.79
CA GLY A 147 38.73 9.01 -20.48
C GLY A 147 39.49 8.27 -21.60
N GLY A 148 38.88 8.07 -22.77
CA GLY A 148 39.34 7.11 -23.78
C GLY A 148 40.00 7.68 -25.03
N ALA A 149 40.82 8.73 -24.96
CA ALA A 149 41.60 9.15 -26.13
C ALA A 149 42.89 9.91 -25.77
N ARG A 150 44.01 9.17 -25.68
CA ARG A 150 45.30 9.61 -26.26
C ARG A 150 46.25 8.41 -26.35
N ARG A 151 46.21 7.80 -27.53
CA ARG A 151 47.11 6.77 -28.04
C ARG A 151 48.53 7.34 -28.19
N ARG A 152 49.50 6.49 -27.90
CA ARG A 152 50.96 6.70 -27.98
C ARG A 152 51.44 7.25 -29.33
N LYS A 153 52.52 8.05 -29.26
CA LYS A 153 53.47 8.32 -30.36
C LYS A 153 53.95 7.03 -31.03
N PRO A 154 54.41 7.11 -32.28
CA PRO A 154 55.67 6.47 -32.63
C PRO A 154 56.70 7.48 -33.14
N ALA A 155 57.95 7.11 -32.94
CA ALA A 155 59.16 7.80 -33.35
C ALA A 155 59.39 7.69 -34.86
N ALA A 156 60.03 8.72 -35.41
CA ALA A 156 61.03 8.65 -36.47
C ALA A 156 62.09 9.72 -36.15
#